data_AF-A0A026WVP3-F1
#
_entry.id   AF-A0A026WVP3-F1
#
_cell.length_a   1.000
_cell.length_b   1.000
_cell.length_c   1.000
_cell.angle_alpha   90.00
_cell.angle_beta   90.00
_cell.angle_gamma   90.00
#
_symmetry.space_group_name_H-M   'P 1'
#
loop_
_entity.id
_entity.type
_entity.pdbx_description
1 polymer ?
#
loop_
_entity_poly.entity_id
_entity_poly.type
_entity_poly.pdbx_seq_one_letter_code
_entity_poly.pdbx_strand_id
1 'polypeptide(L)'
;FHNCLPHSKTLSKWYSTINASPGLSVEVLKMIRAKAKNFKGLIVCALIMDEMAIRNKVEFERKAFVFIIVAINNTWKCPGYFFINGLEGTQKMNLVTHLVKPQFGFNVSLKALFDCDASVISLTFDGYQSHFVMAHLFRCSLNLKNMKPSFEIANHTVQVLPDLCRTIKLVRNIFGDKKIIIDENGNYRVSHRKLLKLISCHFAV
;
A
#
# COMPACT_ATOMS: atom_id res chain seq x y z
N PHE A 1 -2.55 28.34 -35.96
CA PHE A 1 -3.08 27.60 -34.79
C PHE A 1 -2.37 28.11 -33.54
N HIS A 2 -2.77 29.28 -33.03
CA HIS A 2 -2.02 30.04 -32.02
C HIS A 2 -2.63 29.90 -30.62
N ASN A 3 -1.81 29.45 -29.67
CA ASN A 3 -1.72 29.91 -28.27
C ASN A 3 -2.99 30.22 -27.45
N CYS A 4 -4.09 29.49 -27.61
CA CYS A 4 -5.25 29.58 -26.70
C CYS A 4 -5.04 28.88 -25.33
N LEU A 5 -3.80 28.56 -24.96
CA LEU A 5 -3.50 27.95 -23.67
C LEU A 5 -3.17 29.05 -22.64
N PRO A 6 -3.67 28.93 -21.40
CA PRO A 6 -3.37 29.90 -20.35
C PRO A 6 -1.87 29.92 -20.06
N HIS A 7 -1.37 31.11 -19.69
CA HIS A 7 0.01 31.29 -19.29
C HIS A 7 0.36 30.38 -18.09
N SER A 8 1.61 29.89 -17.99
CA SER A 8 2.06 28.99 -16.92
C SER A 8 1.76 29.52 -15.52
N LYS A 9 1.95 30.83 -15.28
CA LYS A 9 1.56 31.50 -14.03
C LYS A 9 0.07 31.37 -13.70
N THR A 10 -0.80 31.42 -14.70
CA THR A 10 -2.25 31.22 -14.52
C THR A 10 -2.53 29.78 -14.09
N LEU A 11 -1.88 28.80 -14.72
CA LEU A 11 -1.95 27.40 -14.29
C LEU A 11 -1.45 27.23 -12.85
N SER A 12 -0.29 27.77 -12.49
CA SER A 12 0.24 27.70 -11.11
C SER A 12 -0.72 28.32 -10.10
N LYS A 13 -1.37 29.45 -10.45
CA LYS A 13 -2.38 30.07 -9.60
C LYS A 13 -3.59 29.16 -9.41
N TRP A 14 -4.09 28.51 -10.46
CA TRP A 14 -5.18 27.53 -10.34
C TRP A 14 -4.79 26.31 -9.50
N TYR A 15 -3.57 25.80 -9.64
CA TYR A 15 -3.11 24.68 -8.80
C TYR A 15 -2.88 25.08 -7.34
N SER A 16 -2.50 26.33 -7.07
CA SER A 16 -2.29 26.82 -5.69
C SER A 16 -3.57 26.86 -4.83
N THR A 17 -4.76 26.83 -5.44
CA THR A 17 -6.03 26.78 -4.71
C THR A 17 -6.40 25.36 -4.25
N ILE A 18 -5.69 24.34 -4.71
CA ILE A 18 -5.94 22.95 -4.34
C ILE A 18 -5.20 22.66 -3.03
N ASN A 19 -5.95 22.28 -2.00
CA ASN A 19 -5.36 21.90 -0.73
C ASN A 19 -4.75 20.50 -0.78
N ALA A 20 -3.43 20.42 -0.72
CA ALA A 20 -2.65 19.18 -0.62
C ALA A 20 -2.22 18.94 0.84
N SER A 21 -3.16 18.97 1.78
CA SER A 21 -2.88 18.61 3.17
C SER A 21 -2.68 17.11 3.32
N PRO A 22 -1.90 16.65 4.33
CA PRO A 22 -1.76 15.23 4.64
C PRO A 22 -3.12 14.53 4.82
N GLY A 23 -3.25 13.34 4.22
CA GLY A 23 -4.42 12.47 4.22
C GLY A 23 -4.94 12.20 2.81
N LEU A 24 -6.27 12.06 2.71
CA LEU A 24 -7.00 12.06 1.45
C LEU A 24 -7.53 13.47 1.19
N SER A 25 -7.40 13.95 -0.05
CA SER A 25 -7.96 15.25 -0.41
C SER A 25 -9.50 15.22 -0.44
N VAL A 26 -10.11 16.36 -0.19
CA VAL A 26 -11.57 16.50 -0.17
C VAL A 26 -12.17 16.15 -1.54
N GLU A 27 -11.46 16.46 -2.62
CA GLU A 27 -11.81 16.14 -4.01
C GLU A 27 -11.87 14.62 -4.23
N VAL A 28 -10.89 13.89 -3.69
CA VAL A 28 -10.86 12.42 -3.75
C VAL A 28 -12.06 11.84 -3.00
N LEU A 29 -12.36 12.35 -1.80
CA LEU A 29 -13.51 11.91 -1.02
C LEU A 29 -14.84 12.18 -1.75
N LYS A 30 -14.98 13.35 -2.40
CA LYS A 30 -16.15 13.69 -3.23
C LYS A 30 -16.29 12.77 -4.44
N MET A 31 -15.19 12.42 -5.08
CA MET A 31 -15.18 11.50 -6.22
C MET A 31 -15.64 10.10 -5.80
N ILE A 32 -15.11 9.59 -4.67
CA ILE A 32 -15.53 8.29 -4.12
C ILE A 32 -17.03 8.30 -3.80
N ARG A 33 -17.56 9.38 -3.18
CA ARG A 33 -19.01 9.57 -2.94
C ARG A 33 -19.83 9.49 -4.22
N ALA A 34 -19.39 10.17 -5.27
CA ALA A 34 -20.10 10.18 -6.55
C ALA A 34 -20.08 8.79 -7.23
N LYS A 35 -18.95 8.08 -7.15
CA LYS A 35 -18.83 6.72 -7.69
C LYS A 35 -19.70 5.72 -6.93
N ALA A 36 -19.74 5.83 -5.61
CA ALA A 36 -20.60 5.03 -4.75
C ALA A 36 -22.08 5.18 -5.06
N LYS A 37 -22.57 6.42 -5.14
CA LYS A 37 -23.97 6.70 -5.46
C LYS A 37 -24.43 6.10 -6.79
N ASN A 38 -23.52 6.02 -7.76
CA ASN A 38 -23.81 5.47 -9.09
C ASN A 38 -23.57 3.97 -9.19
N PHE A 39 -23.03 3.33 -8.14
CA PHE A 39 -22.71 1.91 -8.13
C PHE A 39 -23.82 1.15 -7.40
N LYS A 40 -24.35 0.10 -8.04
CA LYS A 40 -25.36 -0.77 -7.44
C LYS A 40 -24.66 -1.79 -6.53
N GLY A 41 -24.48 -1.43 -5.25
CA GLY A 41 -23.92 -2.30 -4.23
C GLY A 41 -22.75 -1.67 -3.47
N LEU A 42 -22.05 -2.50 -2.70
CA LEU A 42 -20.88 -2.08 -1.92
C LEU A 42 -19.63 -2.05 -2.81
N ILE A 43 -18.90 -0.93 -2.81
CA ILE A 43 -17.58 -0.86 -3.43
C ILE A 43 -16.58 -1.58 -2.53
N VAL A 44 -15.87 -2.56 -3.09
CA VAL A 44 -14.85 -3.31 -2.37
C VAL A 44 -13.49 -2.74 -2.73
N CYS A 45 -12.68 -2.42 -1.73
CA CYS A 45 -11.39 -1.75 -1.90
C CYS A 45 -10.23 -2.56 -1.30
N ALA A 46 -9.06 -2.42 -1.91
CA ALA A 46 -7.77 -2.78 -1.34
C ALA A 46 -7.03 -1.51 -0.92
N LEU A 47 -6.42 -1.53 0.26
CA LEU A 47 -5.50 -0.49 0.73
C LEU A 47 -4.07 -0.95 0.48
N ILE A 48 -3.33 -0.21 -0.33
CA ILE A 48 -1.91 -0.46 -0.61
C ILE A 48 -1.12 0.65 0.08
N MET A 49 -0.10 0.31 0.85
CA MET A 49 0.74 1.29 1.54
C MET A 49 2.23 1.06 1.30
N ASP A 50 2.98 2.15 1.28
CA ASP A 50 4.43 2.16 1.19
C ASP A 50 5.02 3.37 1.94
N GLU A 51 6.31 3.31 2.26
CA GLU A 51 7.06 4.43 2.81
C GLU A 51 8.10 4.91 1.81
N MET A 52 8.00 6.17 1.41
CA MET A 52 8.96 6.82 0.52
C MET A 52 9.89 7.73 1.31
N ALA A 53 11.20 7.55 1.12
CA ALA A 53 12.19 8.51 1.60
C ALA A 53 12.09 9.81 0.80
N ILE A 54 12.05 10.95 1.50
CA ILE A 54 12.04 12.29 0.90
C ILE A 54 13.41 12.93 1.16
N ARG A 55 13.90 13.69 0.17
CA ARG A 55 15.14 14.44 0.33
C ARG A 55 14.94 15.50 1.41
N ASN A 56 15.80 15.45 2.42
CA ASN A 56 15.75 16.38 3.54
C ASN A 56 16.00 17.82 3.05
N LYS A 57 15.02 18.71 3.29
CA LYS A 57 15.11 20.16 3.13
C LYS A 57 14.42 20.79 4.34
N VAL A 58 14.72 22.05 4.63
CA VAL A 58 14.25 22.81 5.81
C VAL A 58 12.73 22.69 6.05
N GLU A 59 11.94 22.42 5.01
CA GLU A 59 10.47 22.41 5.04
C GLU A 59 9.83 21.01 5.04
N PHE A 60 10.58 19.91 4.88
CA PHE A 60 9.99 18.58 4.69
C PHE A 60 10.62 17.50 5.58
N GLU A 61 9.74 16.70 6.18
CA GLU A 61 10.10 15.51 6.94
C GLU A 61 10.82 14.46 6.08
N ARG A 62 11.63 13.61 6.74
CA ARG A 62 12.54 12.67 6.05
C ARG A 62 11.83 11.59 5.24
N LYS A 63 10.56 11.31 5.52
CA LYS A 63 9.78 10.26 4.87
C LYS A 63 8.34 10.71 4.63
N ALA A 64 7.69 10.08 3.66
CA ALA A 64 6.24 10.11 3.49
C ALA A 64 5.68 8.69 3.59
N PHE A 65 4.64 8.54 4.37
CA PHE A 65 3.76 7.38 4.34
C PHE A 65 2.77 7.60 3.21
N VAL A 66 2.85 6.80 2.16
CA VAL A 66 1.98 6.92 0.98
C VAL A 66 1.06 5.72 0.95
N PHE A 67 -0.20 5.94 0.63
CA PHE A 67 -1.16 4.86 0.46
C PHE A 67 -2.05 5.12 -0.74
N ILE A 68 -2.54 4.04 -1.34
CA ILE A 68 -3.45 4.06 -2.47
C ILE A 68 -4.62 3.15 -2.13
N ILE A 69 -5.83 3.67 -2.28
CA ILE A 69 -7.05 2.90 -2.18
C ILE A 69 -7.47 2.52 -3.60
N VAL A 70 -7.54 1.23 -3.87
CA VAL A 70 -7.89 0.69 -5.18
C VAL A 70 -9.23 -0.01 -5.06
N ALA A 71 -10.21 0.43 -5.84
CA ALA A 71 -11.45 -0.33 -5.96
C ALA A 71 -11.19 -1.63 -6.75
N ILE A 72 -11.65 -2.74 -6.20
CA ILE A 72 -11.53 -4.07 -6.79
C ILE A 72 -12.67 -4.31 -7.78
N ASN A 73 -13.88 -3.91 -7.41
CA ASN A 73 -15.08 -4.06 -8.23
C ASN A 73 -15.47 -2.78 -8.99
N ASN A 74 -14.56 -1.81 -9.09
CA ASN A 74 -14.75 -0.57 -9.81
C ASN A 74 -13.41 -0.05 -10.35
N THR A 75 -13.42 0.81 -11.36
CA THR A 75 -12.21 1.22 -12.10
C THR A 75 -11.64 2.54 -11.59
N TRP A 76 -11.29 2.62 -10.31
CA TRP A 76 -10.65 3.81 -9.75
C TRP A 76 -9.59 3.49 -8.70
N LYS A 77 -8.66 4.43 -8.57
CA LYS A 77 -7.59 4.42 -7.56
C LYS A 77 -7.41 5.82 -6.99
N CYS A 78 -7.18 5.90 -5.68
CA CYS A 78 -7.13 7.14 -4.93
C CYS A 78 -5.87 7.18 -4.06
N PRO A 79 -4.88 8.01 -4.40
CA PRO A 79 -3.71 8.18 -3.56
C PRO A 79 -3.99 9.11 -2.36
N GLY A 80 -3.30 8.85 -1.26
CA GLY A 80 -3.21 9.71 -0.09
C GLY A 80 -1.82 9.60 0.54
N TYR A 81 -1.45 10.55 1.40
CA TYR A 81 -0.14 10.56 2.03
C TYR A 81 -0.12 11.24 3.39
N PHE A 82 0.87 10.91 4.21
CA PHE A 82 1.23 11.66 5.41
C PHE A 82 2.73 11.92 5.42
N PHE A 83 3.15 13.15 5.71
CA PHE A 83 4.55 13.44 6.01
C PHE A 83 4.89 12.92 7.41
N ILE A 84 5.99 12.18 7.53
CA ILE A 84 6.35 11.45 8.74
C ILE A 84 7.85 11.54 9.01
N ASN A 85 8.24 11.70 10.26
CA ASN A 85 9.64 11.59 10.68
C ASN A 85 9.98 10.18 11.16
N GLY A 86 9.68 9.19 10.32
CA GLY A 86 9.61 7.79 10.73
C GLY A 86 8.36 7.52 11.58
N LEU A 87 7.72 6.37 11.34
CA LEU A 87 6.61 5.90 12.16
C LEU A 87 6.98 4.59 12.83
N GLU A 88 6.67 4.50 14.12
CA GLU A 88 6.67 3.22 14.83
C GLU A 88 5.46 2.37 14.39
N GLY A 89 5.55 1.04 14.59
CA GLY A 89 4.47 0.12 14.21
C GLY A 89 3.11 0.47 14.83
N THR A 90 3.11 1.03 16.04
CA THR A 90 1.91 1.50 16.77
C THR A 90 1.26 2.71 16.10
N GLN A 91 2.06 3.69 15.67
CA GLN A 91 1.56 4.88 14.97
C GLN A 91 1.00 4.50 13.60
N LYS A 92 1.66 3.58 12.88
CA LYS A 92 1.14 3.02 11.61
C LYS A 92 -0.17 2.29 11.82
N MET A 93 -0.28 1.48 12.88
CA MET A 93 -1.51 0.79 13.24
C MET A 93 -2.65 1.80 13.43
N ASN A 94 -2.41 2.93 14.10
CA ASN A 94 -3.42 3.97 14.26
C ASN A 94 -3.84 4.59 12.92
N LEU A 95 -2.90 4.93 12.03
CA LEU A 95 -3.23 5.46 10.70
C LEU A 95 -4.04 4.46 9.87
N VAL A 96 -3.62 3.19 9.81
CA VAL A 96 -4.37 2.13 9.13
C VAL A 96 -5.74 1.93 9.78
N THR A 97 -5.82 1.97 11.10
CA THR A 97 -7.08 1.90 11.84
C THR A 97 -8.00 3.05 11.46
N HIS A 98 -7.48 4.27 11.30
CA HIS A 98 -8.28 5.41 10.83
C HIS A 98 -8.72 5.29 9.37
N LEU A 99 -7.94 4.61 8.52
CA LEU A 99 -8.31 4.33 7.12
C LEU A 99 -9.36 3.21 7.00
N VAL A 100 -9.36 2.27 7.94
CA VAL A 100 -10.17 1.04 7.90
C VAL A 100 -11.38 1.09 8.84
N LYS A 101 -11.40 1.92 9.90
CA LYS A 101 -12.52 1.95 10.86
C LYS A 101 -13.78 2.60 10.24
N PRO A 102 -14.94 1.92 10.30
CA PRO A 102 -16.24 2.50 10.02
C PRO A 102 -16.90 2.99 11.32
N GLN A 103 -16.57 4.17 11.89
CA GLN A 103 -17.40 4.76 12.96
C GLN A 103 -17.43 6.31 13.01
N PHE A 104 -18.62 6.81 13.38
CA PHE A 104 -19.01 8.19 13.65
C PHE A 104 -18.14 8.85 14.75
N GLY A 105 -17.67 10.09 14.52
CA GLY A 105 -17.30 10.99 15.63
C GLY A 105 -15.86 11.52 15.73
N PHE A 106 -15.06 11.60 14.65
CA PHE A 106 -13.80 12.37 14.69
C PHE A 106 -13.46 13.03 13.35
N ASN A 107 -12.65 14.10 13.41
CA ASN A 107 -12.56 15.16 12.39
C ASN A 107 -11.90 14.75 11.05
N VAL A 108 -12.75 14.74 10.02
CA VAL A 108 -12.64 15.34 8.67
C VAL A 108 -11.87 14.67 7.52
N SER A 109 -10.80 13.88 7.66
CA SER A 109 -10.08 13.42 6.45
C SER A 109 -10.34 11.98 5.98
N LEU A 110 -10.73 11.04 6.85
CA LEU A 110 -10.88 9.62 6.48
C LEU A 110 -12.27 9.01 6.71
N LYS A 111 -13.20 9.79 7.29
CA LYS A 111 -14.62 9.44 7.48
C LYS A 111 -15.32 9.03 6.17
N ALA A 112 -14.85 9.52 5.03
CA ALA A 112 -15.66 9.46 3.82
C ALA A 112 -15.73 8.07 3.17
N LEU A 113 -14.75 7.17 3.28
CA LEU A 113 -14.81 5.88 2.56
C LEU A 113 -16.05 5.07 2.93
N PHE A 114 -16.40 5.02 4.21
CA PHE A 114 -17.56 4.28 4.69
C PHE A 114 -18.88 5.03 4.50
N ASP A 115 -18.88 6.36 4.58
CA ASP A 115 -20.04 7.18 4.15
C ASP A 115 -20.34 7.04 2.63
N CYS A 116 -19.48 6.33 1.88
CA CYS A 116 -19.58 6.08 0.44
C CYS A 116 -19.85 4.61 0.10
N ASP A 117 -20.42 3.78 0.98
CA ASP A 117 -20.61 2.35 0.69
C ASP A 117 -19.32 1.66 0.17
N ALA A 118 -18.14 2.11 0.63
CA ALA A 118 -16.86 1.52 0.24
C ALA A 118 -16.21 0.83 1.45
N SER A 119 -15.78 -0.42 1.26
CA SER A 119 -15.24 -1.27 2.32
C SER A 119 -13.86 -1.78 1.95
N VAL A 120 -12.89 -1.61 2.85
CA VAL A 120 -11.51 -2.06 2.65
C VAL A 120 -11.36 -3.50 3.12
N ILE A 121 -11.18 -4.45 2.21
CA ILE A 121 -11.10 -5.88 2.53
C ILE A 121 -9.68 -6.41 2.65
N SER A 122 -8.70 -5.68 2.11
CA SER A 122 -7.30 -6.10 2.12
C SER A 122 -6.34 -4.94 2.32
N LEU A 123 -5.21 -5.25 2.92
CA LEU A 123 -4.07 -4.37 3.18
C LEU A 123 -2.81 -4.97 2.55
N THR A 124 -2.17 -4.23 1.66
CA THR A 124 -0.91 -4.62 1.02
C THR A 124 0.23 -3.72 1.43
N PHE A 125 1.39 -4.31 1.75
CA PHE A 125 2.60 -3.57 2.12
C PHE A 125 3.89 -4.23 1.65
N ASP A 126 4.97 -3.46 1.60
CA ASP A 126 6.27 -3.81 1.01
C ASP A 126 7.14 -4.85 1.77
N GLY A 127 6.68 -5.38 2.91
CA GLY A 127 7.46 -6.28 3.76
C GLY A 127 8.63 -5.66 4.52
N TYR A 128 8.66 -4.35 4.79
CA TYR A 128 9.65 -3.77 5.71
C TYR A 128 9.38 -4.20 7.17
N GLN A 129 10.42 -4.26 8.02
CA GLN A 129 10.32 -4.81 9.38
C GLN A 129 9.23 -4.12 10.21
N SER A 130 9.12 -2.80 10.13
CA SER A 130 8.09 -2.05 10.86
C SER A 130 6.65 -2.34 10.39
N HIS A 131 6.45 -2.79 9.15
CA HIS A 131 5.14 -3.24 8.67
C HIS A 131 4.77 -4.62 9.22
N PHE A 132 5.75 -5.50 9.40
CA PHE A 132 5.54 -6.76 10.14
C PHE A 132 5.22 -6.51 11.61
N VAL A 133 5.87 -5.54 12.26
CA VAL A 133 5.51 -5.12 13.63
C VAL A 133 4.07 -4.62 13.69
N MET A 134 3.67 -3.76 12.74
CA MET A 134 2.29 -3.28 12.64
C MET A 134 1.29 -4.44 12.43
N ALA A 135 1.58 -5.39 11.54
CA ALA A 135 0.74 -6.57 11.34
C ALA A 135 0.61 -7.41 12.63
N HIS A 136 1.72 -7.60 13.36
CA HIS A 136 1.70 -8.29 14.65
C HIS A 136 0.87 -7.54 15.71
N LEU A 137 0.90 -6.21 15.73
CA LEU A 137 0.05 -5.40 16.61
C LEU A 137 -1.45 -5.56 16.30
N PHE A 138 -1.78 -5.75 15.02
CA PHE A 138 -3.12 -6.16 14.58
C PHE A 138 -3.45 -7.64 14.88
N ARG A 139 -2.58 -8.36 15.60
CA ARG A 139 -2.68 -9.79 15.90
C ARG A 139 -2.66 -10.68 14.64
N CYS A 140 -2.07 -10.19 13.55
CA CYS A 140 -1.76 -11.02 12.40
C CYS A 140 -0.45 -11.78 12.63
N SER A 141 -0.39 -12.99 12.11
CA SER A 141 0.81 -13.81 12.07
C SER A 141 1.00 -14.32 10.65
N LEU A 142 2.12 -13.96 10.02
CA LEU A 142 2.51 -14.49 8.70
C LEU A 142 3.52 -15.64 8.83
N ASN A 143 3.59 -16.26 10.02
CA ASN A 143 4.43 -17.44 10.26
C ASN A 143 3.81 -18.67 9.61
N LEU A 144 4.64 -19.49 8.93
CA LEU A 144 4.20 -20.69 8.21
C LEU A 144 3.44 -21.69 9.10
N LYS A 145 3.84 -21.85 10.36
CA LYS A 145 3.23 -22.82 11.29
C LYS A 145 1.90 -22.34 11.87
N ASN A 146 1.76 -21.04 12.07
CA ASN A 146 0.59 -20.41 12.71
C ASN A 146 0.16 -19.19 11.88
N MET A 147 -0.26 -19.45 10.63
CA MET A 147 -0.60 -18.39 9.69
C MET A 147 -2.01 -17.85 10.00
N LYS A 148 -2.07 -16.61 10.44
CA LYS A 148 -3.28 -15.80 10.60
C LYS A 148 -3.08 -14.51 9.80
N PRO A 149 -3.37 -14.51 8.49
CA PRO A 149 -3.09 -13.39 7.60
C PRO A 149 -4.21 -12.34 7.61
N SER A 150 -4.97 -12.25 8.69
CA SER A 150 -6.09 -11.32 8.79
C SER A 150 -6.22 -10.73 10.19
N PHE A 151 -6.82 -9.55 10.25
CA PHE A 151 -7.19 -8.89 11.50
C PHE A 151 -8.64 -8.42 11.42
N GLU A 152 -9.23 -8.16 12.58
CA GLU A 152 -10.60 -7.63 12.68
C GLU A 152 -10.58 -6.22 13.26
N ILE A 153 -11.25 -5.30 12.58
CA ILE A 153 -11.48 -3.93 13.05
C ILE A 153 -12.98 -3.67 12.97
N ALA A 154 -13.61 -3.38 14.12
CA ALA A 154 -15.03 -3.03 14.21
C ALA A 154 -15.96 -4.04 13.47
N ASN A 155 -15.74 -5.35 13.72
CA ASN A 155 -16.43 -6.47 13.08
C ASN A 155 -16.20 -6.61 11.57
N HIS A 156 -15.24 -5.89 11.00
CA HIS A 156 -14.77 -6.08 9.63
C HIS A 156 -13.43 -6.81 9.63
N THR A 157 -13.39 -7.96 8.96
CA THR A 157 -12.13 -8.69 8.72
C THR A 157 -11.38 -8.10 7.53
N VAL A 158 -10.10 -7.80 7.70
CA VAL A 158 -9.19 -7.31 6.65
C VAL A 158 -8.05 -8.30 6.47
N GLN A 159 -7.81 -8.69 5.21
CA GLN A 159 -6.72 -9.59 4.83
C GLN A 159 -5.42 -8.82 4.65
N VAL A 160 -4.32 -9.37 5.14
CA VAL A 160 -2.99 -8.77 5.06
C VAL A 160 -2.16 -9.54 4.03
N LEU A 161 -1.67 -8.83 3.03
CA LEU A 161 -0.95 -9.39 1.90
C LEU A 161 0.41 -8.68 1.74
N PRO A 162 1.56 -9.34 1.93
CA PRO A 162 2.83 -8.74 1.54
C PRO A 162 2.89 -8.57 0.01
N ASP A 163 3.62 -7.56 -0.47
CA ASP A 163 3.86 -7.38 -1.89
C ASP A 163 4.59 -8.60 -2.47
N LEU A 164 3.92 -9.30 -3.38
CA LEU A 164 4.43 -10.48 -4.05
C LEU A 164 5.67 -10.16 -4.87
N CYS A 165 5.71 -9.01 -5.55
CA CYS A 165 6.86 -8.61 -6.36
C CYS A 165 8.09 -8.41 -5.48
N ARG A 166 7.94 -7.74 -4.33
CA ARG A 166 9.02 -7.61 -3.35
C ARG A 166 9.44 -8.95 -2.77
N THR A 167 8.49 -9.81 -2.43
CA THR A 167 8.78 -11.15 -1.88
C THR A 167 9.57 -12.00 -2.87
N ILE A 168 9.17 -12.02 -4.15
CA ILE A 168 9.88 -12.74 -5.22
C ILE A 168 11.29 -12.15 -5.43
N LYS A 169 11.45 -10.83 -5.40
CA LYS A 169 12.77 -10.19 -5.47
C LYS A 169 13.68 -10.61 -4.32
N LEU A 170 13.15 -10.72 -3.09
CA LEU A 170 13.92 -11.21 -1.94
C LEU A 170 14.33 -12.67 -2.08
N VAL A 171 13.41 -13.54 -2.52
CA VAL A 171 13.73 -14.95 -2.81
C VAL A 171 14.83 -15.05 -3.86
N ARG A 172 14.73 -14.27 -4.95
CA ARG A 172 15.76 -14.19 -6.00
C ARG A 172 17.10 -13.71 -5.44
N ASN A 173 17.11 -12.68 -4.59
CA ASN A 173 18.35 -12.17 -3.98
C ASN A 173 18.97 -13.22 -3.04
N ILE A 174 18.18 -13.88 -2.19
CA ILE A 174 18.65 -14.99 -1.34
C ILE A 174 19.26 -16.09 -2.20
N PHE A 175 18.60 -16.45 -3.30
CA PHE A 175 19.11 -17.47 -4.21
C PHE A 175 20.41 -17.03 -4.91
N GLY A 176 20.51 -15.75 -5.26
CA GLY A 176 21.71 -15.12 -5.79
C GLY A 176 22.87 -15.08 -4.79
N ASP A 177 22.60 -14.83 -3.51
CA ASP A 177 23.63 -14.67 -2.48
C ASP A 177 24.07 -16.01 -1.89
N LYS A 178 23.10 -16.86 -1.51
CA LYS A 178 23.36 -18.16 -0.89
C LYS A 178 23.71 -19.25 -1.89
N LYS A 179 23.39 -19.06 -3.18
CA LYS A 179 23.66 -19.95 -4.32
C LYS A 179 23.03 -21.35 -4.26
N ILE A 180 22.74 -21.87 -3.07
CA ILE A 180 22.16 -23.18 -2.82
C ILE A 180 21.06 -23.00 -1.79
N ILE A 181 19.86 -23.46 -2.11
CA ILE A 181 18.74 -23.58 -1.17
C ILE A 181 18.54 -25.07 -0.91
N ILE A 182 18.41 -25.42 0.36
CA ILE A 182 18.21 -26.79 0.82
C ILE A 182 16.87 -26.84 1.55
N ASP A 183 16.13 -27.94 1.41
CA ASP A 183 14.93 -28.20 2.21
C ASP A 183 15.28 -28.45 3.68
N GLU A 184 14.26 -28.48 4.54
CA GLU A 184 14.40 -28.69 5.98
C GLU A 184 15.09 -30.02 6.33
N ASN A 185 14.97 -31.03 5.45
CA ASN A 185 15.51 -32.38 5.64
C ASN A 185 16.88 -32.60 4.98
N GLY A 186 17.41 -31.63 4.23
CA GLY A 186 18.70 -31.77 3.55
C GLY A 186 18.69 -32.50 2.21
N ASN A 187 17.54 -33.05 1.80
CA ASN A 187 17.37 -33.96 0.67
C ASN A 187 17.33 -33.24 -0.69
N TYR A 188 16.73 -32.05 -0.75
CA TYR A 188 16.53 -31.33 -2.00
C TYR A 188 17.39 -30.08 -2.06
N ARG A 189 18.26 -30.01 -3.08
CA ARG A 189 19.19 -28.89 -3.28
C ARG A 189 18.92 -28.19 -4.60
N VAL A 190 18.47 -26.95 -4.54
CA VAL A 190 18.34 -26.09 -5.71
C VAL A 190 19.59 -25.23 -5.80
N SER A 191 20.38 -25.40 -6.87
CA SER A 191 21.62 -24.66 -7.10
C SER A 191 21.43 -23.61 -8.19
N HIS A 192 21.79 -22.38 -7.87
CA HIS A 192 21.82 -21.24 -8.79
C HIS A 192 22.71 -21.52 -10.01
N ARG A 193 23.86 -22.17 -9.82
CA ARG A 193 24.78 -22.52 -10.89
C ARG A 193 24.18 -23.56 -11.86
N LYS A 194 23.39 -24.50 -11.35
CA LYS A 194 22.70 -25.51 -12.18
C LYS A 194 21.63 -24.85 -13.05
N LEU A 195 20.88 -23.89 -12.50
CA LEU A 195 19.91 -23.08 -13.24
C LEU A 195 20.57 -22.24 -14.34
N LEU A 196 21.69 -21.56 -14.05
CA LEU A 196 22.44 -20.82 -15.08
C LEU A 196 22.90 -21.73 -16.23
N LYS A 197 23.40 -22.92 -15.92
CA LYS A 197 23.80 -23.91 -16.93
C LYS A 197 22.62 -24.35 -17.81
N LEU A 198 21.46 -24.62 -17.20
CA LEU A 198 20.25 -25.01 -17.94
C LEU A 198 19.77 -23.89 -18.87
N ILE A 199 19.83 -22.63 -18.42
CA ILE A 199 19.48 -21.46 -19.24
C ILE A 199 20.47 -21.31 -20.40
N SER A 200 21.78 -21.39 -20.14
CA SER A 200 22.78 -21.32 -21.22
C SER A 200 22.67 -22.45 -22.24
N CYS A 201 22.21 -23.64 -21.82
CA CYS A 201 21.95 -24.75 -22.75
C CYS A 201 20.70 -24.52 -23.61
N HIS A 202 19.77 -23.66 -23.22
CA HIS A 202 18.55 -23.35 -23.98
C HIS A 202 18.70 -22.18 -24.97
N PHE A 203 19.68 -21.29 -24.73
CA PHE A 203 19.99 -20.16 -25.63
C PHE A 203 21.15 -20.46 -26.60
N ALA A 204 21.66 -21.69 -26.64
CA ALA A 204 22.69 -22.14 -27.58
C ALA A 204 22.10 -22.72 -28.89
N VAL A 205 20.93 -22.22 -29.31
CA VAL A 205 20.27 -22.56 -30.58
C VAL A 205 20.19 -21.32 -31.44
#